data_AF-I1C3N5-F1
#
_entry.id   AF-I1C3N5-F1
#
_cell.length_a   1.000
_cell.length_b   1.000
_cell.length_c   1.000
_cell.angle_alpha   90.00
_cell.angle_beta   90.00
_cell.angle_gamma   90.00
#
_symmetry.space_group_name_H-M   'P 1'
#
loop_
_entity.id
_entity.type
_entity.pdbx_description
1 polymer ?
#
loop_
_entity_poly.entity_id
_entity_poly.type
_entity_poly.pdbx_seq_one_letter_code
_entity_poly.pdbx_strand_id
1 'polypeptide(L)'
;MSKQSDIEKDQPQQKENDIHATENTKDLTPLLDSILSLAKSDSQIQPERKTKILQELLNLSDSAFNTIAHSIDFKTWSDDLASDLCKEIQSTKSASKSVSTLLIVAIVYPKIANLNSTASRLLMNSILSLAKEQGRLVIDGLIIPLLFQSMAGRPQFEVISKVVAESLKSSHRFFVLQAILSDGEIYYSHKVDERAVSRHSLRPWNEAIFQLVGSLLSSQPLLALTKEVLQEILHVIRATVEFNPKDKNPMQLLLIITSKHAQAVAEFDCIEAIESILTSSKMFLKRAVLGQLTSIKKNVHSLQESKVA
;
A
#
# COMPACT_ATOMS: atom_id res chain seq x y z
N MET A 1 15.40 31.57 65.82
CA MET A 1 14.50 32.32 66.72
C MET A 1 13.25 32.64 65.88
N SER A 2 12.19 31.84 65.94
CA SER A 2 11.00 32.02 66.83
C SER A 2 10.20 33.28 66.42
N LYS A 3 8.91 33.32 66.08
CA LYS A 3 7.68 32.48 66.08
C LYS A 3 6.72 33.11 65.00
N GLN A 4 5.91 32.39 64.20
CA GLN A 4 4.47 32.02 64.43
C GLN A 4 3.63 33.12 65.12
N SER A 5 2.40 33.51 64.73
CA SER A 5 1.38 33.22 63.70
C SER A 5 0.35 34.39 63.81
N ASP A 6 -0.43 34.78 62.80
CA ASP A 6 -1.87 34.44 62.61
C ASP A 6 -2.32 35.25 61.35
N ILE A 7 -2.66 34.65 60.20
CA ILE A 7 -3.94 34.07 59.73
C ILE A 7 -5.16 34.99 59.83
N GLU A 8 -5.53 35.58 58.69
CA GLU A 8 -6.90 35.73 58.18
C GLU A 8 -6.79 35.94 56.65
N LYS A 9 -6.84 34.87 55.85
CA LYS A 9 -8.02 34.39 55.09
C LYS A 9 -8.71 35.48 54.26
N ASP A 10 -8.28 35.62 53.00
CA ASP A 10 -9.22 35.78 51.90
C ASP A 10 -8.68 35.13 50.62
N GLN A 11 -9.54 34.40 49.93
CA GLN A 11 -9.22 33.44 48.87
C GLN A 11 -8.74 34.13 47.58
N PRO A 12 -7.65 33.66 46.94
CA PRO A 12 -7.43 33.90 45.51
C PRO A 12 -7.94 32.73 44.68
N GLN A 13 -8.85 33.07 43.76
CA GLN A 13 -9.46 32.24 42.73
C GLN A 13 -8.44 31.33 42.02
N GLN A 14 -8.76 30.03 41.97
CA GLN A 14 -8.19 29.10 41.01
C GLN A 14 -8.52 29.59 39.59
N LYS A 15 -7.50 30.05 38.86
CA LYS A 15 -7.49 30.08 37.39
C LYS A 15 -6.67 28.88 36.93
N GLU A 16 -7.32 27.74 36.84
CA GLU A 16 -6.81 26.58 36.12
C GLU A 16 -7.92 26.11 35.17
N ASN A 17 -7.54 25.98 33.90
CA ASN A 17 -8.20 25.19 32.86
C ASN A 17 -9.61 25.63 32.42
N ASP A 18 -9.64 26.52 31.43
CA ASP A 18 -10.62 26.39 30.33
C ASP A 18 -10.12 27.14 29.09
N ILE A 19 -9.32 26.47 28.28
CA ILE A 19 -9.13 26.79 26.85
C ILE A 19 -9.48 25.53 26.07
N HIS A 20 -10.71 25.05 26.25
CA HIS A 20 -11.37 24.12 25.34
C HIS A 20 -12.74 24.69 25.01
N ALA A 21 -12.79 25.58 24.01
CA ALA A 21 -13.98 25.80 23.19
C ALA A 21 -13.62 26.79 22.08
N THR A 22 -13.53 26.29 20.85
CA THR A 22 -14.40 26.68 19.72
C THR A 22 -13.80 26.10 18.44
N GLU A 23 -13.88 24.77 18.26
CA GLU A 23 -13.92 24.22 16.91
C GLU A 23 -15.38 24.24 16.47
N ASN A 24 -15.67 25.03 15.42
CA ASN A 24 -16.98 25.12 14.79
C ASN A 24 -17.45 23.73 14.33
N THR A 25 -18.26 23.05 15.13
CA THR A 25 -19.10 21.93 14.66
C THR A 25 -20.16 22.49 13.73
N LYS A 26 -19.81 22.65 12.44
CA LYS A 26 -20.81 22.81 11.38
C LYS A 26 -21.83 21.68 11.53
N ASP A 27 -23.12 22.03 11.52
CA ASP A 27 -24.16 21.02 11.44
C ASP A 27 -23.96 20.18 10.17
N LEU A 28 -23.61 18.90 10.35
CA LEU A 28 -23.33 17.96 9.25
C LEU A 28 -24.59 17.23 8.78
N THR A 29 -25.72 17.39 9.47
CA THR A 29 -27.02 16.79 9.11
C THR A 29 -27.41 16.98 7.64
N PRO A 30 -27.34 18.20 7.04
CA PRO A 30 -27.76 18.38 5.64
C PRO A 30 -26.86 17.64 4.63
N LEU A 31 -25.57 17.49 4.95
CA LEU A 31 -24.64 16.70 4.15
C LEU A 31 -24.95 15.20 4.30
N LEU A 32 -25.20 14.74 5.53
CA LEU A 32 -25.57 13.35 5.81
C LEU A 32 -26.83 12.95 5.03
N ASP A 33 -27.88 13.78 5.05
CA ASP A 33 -29.12 13.53 4.30
C ASP A 33 -28.86 13.46 2.79
N SER A 34 -28.01 14.34 2.27
CA SER A 34 -27.62 14.34 0.86
C SER A 34 -26.86 13.07 0.49
N ILE A 35 -25.97 12.59 1.36
CA ILE A 35 -25.22 11.34 1.14
C ILE A 35 -26.14 10.11 1.23
N LEU A 36 -27.09 10.09 2.17
CA LEU A 36 -28.06 9.01 2.28
C LEU A 36 -29.01 8.96 1.08
N SER A 37 -29.36 10.12 0.52
CA SER A 37 -30.10 10.20 -0.76
C SER A 37 -29.27 9.63 -1.91
N LEU A 38 -27.97 9.96 -1.97
CA LEU A 38 -27.04 9.42 -2.97
C LEU A 38 -26.95 7.90 -2.92
N ALA A 39 -26.88 7.31 -1.71
CA ALA A 39 -26.81 5.86 -1.55
C ALA A 39 -28.10 5.13 -2.00
N LYS A 40 -29.27 5.79 -1.91
CA LYS A 40 -30.58 5.17 -2.23
C LYS A 40 -31.01 5.34 -3.68
N SER A 41 -30.68 6.48 -4.29
CA SER A 41 -31.27 6.91 -5.57
C SER A 41 -30.24 7.50 -6.54
N ASP A 42 -29.01 6.97 -6.58
CA ASP A 42 -27.90 7.49 -7.39
C ASP A 42 -28.29 7.77 -8.86
N SER A 43 -29.03 6.87 -9.50
CA SER A 43 -29.44 7.00 -10.91
C SER A 43 -30.47 8.11 -11.18
N GLN A 44 -31.09 8.66 -10.13
CA GLN A 44 -32.11 9.72 -10.21
C GLN A 44 -31.55 11.10 -9.85
N ILE A 45 -30.31 11.17 -9.36
CA ILE A 45 -29.67 12.43 -8.97
C ILE A 45 -28.94 13.02 -10.18
N GLN A 46 -29.11 14.33 -10.39
CA GLN A 46 -28.41 15.04 -11.46
C GLN A 46 -26.89 14.93 -11.27
N PRO A 47 -26.11 14.71 -12.34
CA PRO A 47 -24.65 14.54 -12.28
C PRO A 47 -23.95 15.68 -11.52
N GLU A 48 -24.39 16.92 -11.72
CA GLU A 48 -23.81 18.10 -11.07
C GLU A 48 -24.05 18.10 -9.55
N ARG A 49 -25.21 17.60 -9.11
CA ARG A 49 -25.51 17.48 -7.67
C ARG A 49 -24.68 16.36 -7.05
N LYS A 50 -24.51 15.25 -7.75
CA LYS A 50 -23.67 14.13 -7.33
C LYS A 50 -22.21 14.56 -7.12
N THR A 51 -21.62 15.24 -8.11
CA THR A 51 -20.26 15.80 -8.00
C THR A 51 -20.14 16.73 -6.80
N LYS A 52 -21.10 17.62 -6.56
CA LYS A 52 -21.09 18.51 -5.38
C LYS A 52 -21.06 17.76 -4.06
N ILE A 53 -21.90 16.73 -3.90
CA ILE A 53 -21.95 15.91 -2.67
C ILE A 53 -20.60 15.21 -2.44
N LEU A 54 -20.02 14.62 -3.48
CA LEU A 54 -18.71 13.96 -3.39
C LEU A 54 -17.59 14.95 -3.05
N GLN A 55 -17.62 16.16 -3.59
CA GLN A 55 -16.65 17.22 -3.27
C GLN A 55 -16.81 17.72 -1.83
N GLU A 56 -18.04 17.89 -1.34
CA GLU A 56 -18.30 18.23 0.06
C GLU A 56 -17.73 17.16 1.00
N LEU A 57 -17.90 15.89 0.65
CA LEU A 57 -17.35 14.75 1.38
C LEU A 57 -15.81 14.73 1.39
N LEU A 58 -15.17 15.07 0.27
CA LEU A 58 -13.70 15.14 0.14
C LEU A 58 -13.07 16.32 0.92
N ASN A 59 -13.85 17.36 1.20
CA ASN A 59 -13.40 18.56 1.90
C ASN A 59 -13.66 18.53 3.42
N LEU A 60 -14.14 17.41 3.95
CA LEU A 60 -14.30 17.23 5.39
C LEU A 60 -12.95 17.21 6.12
N SER A 61 -12.97 17.52 7.41
CA SER A 61 -11.89 17.16 8.32
C SER A 61 -11.97 15.68 8.69
N ASP A 62 -10.87 15.11 9.20
CA ASP A 62 -10.84 13.72 9.65
C ASP A 62 -11.87 13.46 10.77
N SER A 63 -12.03 14.41 11.70
CA SER A 63 -13.04 14.35 12.77
C SER A 63 -14.48 14.37 12.25
N ALA A 64 -14.77 15.25 11.28
CA ALA A 64 -16.09 15.34 10.65
C ALA A 64 -16.41 14.08 9.84
N PHE A 65 -15.44 13.57 9.07
CA PHE A 65 -15.59 12.32 8.34
C PHE A 65 -15.89 11.15 9.29
N ASN A 66 -15.12 11.00 10.37
CA ASN A 66 -15.35 9.93 11.34
C ASN A 66 -16.73 10.04 11.99
N THR A 67 -17.25 11.25 12.22
CA THR A 67 -18.61 11.44 12.76
C THR A 67 -19.67 10.89 11.81
N ILE A 68 -19.62 11.24 10.52
CA ILE A 68 -20.63 10.78 9.54
C ILE A 68 -20.44 9.33 9.11
N ALA A 69 -19.21 8.80 9.17
CA ALA A 69 -18.90 7.47 8.63
C ALA A 69 -19.59 6.33 9.39
N HIS A 70 -19.94 6.54 10.66
CA HIS A 70 -20.71 5.58 11.45
C HIS A 70 -22.20 5.52 11.04
N SER A 71 -22.69 6.57 10.38
CA SER A 71 -24.10 6.70 9.98
C SER A 71 -24.36 6.28 8.54
N ILE A 72 -23.32 5.95 7.76
CA ILE A 72 -23.41 5.64 6.34
C ILE A 72 -22.87 4.22 6.09
N ASP A 73 -23.69 3.35 5.51
CA ASP A 73 -23.21 2.05 5.02
C ASP A 73 -22.61 2.18 3.62
N PHE A 74 -21.35 2.65 3.57
CA PHE A 74 -20.59 2.80 2.34
C PHE A 74 -20.42 1.51 1.52
N LYS A 75 -20.60 0.33 2.13
CA LYS A 75 -20.46 -0.96 1.43
C LYS A 75 -21.58 -1.18 0.41
N THR A 76 -22.74 -0.53 0.62
CA THR A 76 -23.91 -0.65 -0.26
C THR A 76 -23.83 0.21 -1.51
N TRP A 77 -22.84 1.12 -1.59
CA TRP A 77 -22.70 2.01 -2.74
C TRP A 77 -22.42 1.23 -4.02
N SER A 78 -22.94 1.70 -5.16
CA SER A 78 -22.74 1.06 -6.46
C SER A 78 -21.29 1.19 -6.96
N ASP A 79 -20.94 0.40 -7.98
CA ASP A 79 -19.64 0.55 -8.65
C ASP A 79 -19.56 1.88 -9.43
N ASP A 80 -20.70 2.41 -9.89
CA ASP A 80 -20.79 3.75 -10.49
C ASP A 80 -20.46 4.85 -9.48
N LEU A 81 -21.01 4.78 -8.26
CA LEU A 81 -20.66 5.69 -7.16
C LEU A 81 -19.18 5.63 -6.80
N ALA A 82 -18.63 4.42 -6.69
CA ALA A 82 -17.20 4.23 -6.42
C ALA A 82 -16.34 4.77 -7.57
N SER A 83 -16.78 4.58 -8.82
CA SER A 83 -16.12 5.11 -10.01
C SER A 83 -16.09 6.63 -10.02
N ASP A 84 -17.22 7.27 -9.71
CA ASP A 84 -17.34 8.73 -9.68
C ASP A 84 -16.55 9.33 -8.52
N LEU A 85 -16.55 8.71 -7.34
CA LEU A 85 -15.65 9.09 -6.26
C LEU A 85 -14.18 9.06 -6.68
N CYS A 86 -13.74 8.02 -7.40
CA CYS A 86 -12.36 7.94 -7.88
C CYS A 86 -12.03 9.11 -8.84
N LYS A 87 -12.97 9.49 -9.71
CA LYS A 87 -12.80 10.64 -10.62
C LYS A 87 -12.74 11.96 -9.85
N GLU A 88 -13.56 12.13 -8.82
CA GLU A 88 -13.55 13.34 -7.99
C GLU A 88 -12.25 13.45 -7.16
N ILE A 89 -11.76 12.35 -6.58
CA ILE A 89 -10.44 12.32 -5.92
C ILE A 89 -9.32 12.69 -6.91
N GLN A 90 -9.37 12.16 -8.13
CA GLN A 90 -8.39 12.45 -9.17
C GLN A 90 -8.41 13.94 -9.57
N SER A 91 -9.59 14.54 -9.63
CA SER A 91 -9.80 15.91 -10.10
C SER A 91 -9.56 16.96 -9.01
N THR A 92 -9.78 16.62 -7.74
CA THR A 92 -9.73 17.55 -6.62
C THR A 92 -8.33 17.68 -6.05
N LYS A 93 -7.54 18.63 -6.56
CA LYS A 93 -6.15 18.88 -6.12
C LYS A 93 -6.03 19.34 -4.65
N SER A 94 -7.08 19.94 -4.10
CA SER A 94 -7.11 20.49 -2.73
C SER A 94 -7.69 19.52 -1.69
N ALA A 95 -8.11 18.31 -2.08
CA ALA A 95 -8.74 17.38 -1.16
C ALA A 95 -7.77 16.95 -0.05
N SER A 96 -8.30 16.73 1.15
CA SER A 96 -7.53 16.12 2.22
C SER A 96 -7.11 14.72 1.78
N LYS A 97 -5.79 14.46 1.79
CA LYS A 97 -5.24 13.13 1.51
C LYS A 97 -5.76 12.10 2.51
N SER A 98 -5.90 12.50 3.78
CA SER A 98 -6.39 11.62 4.84
C SER A 98 -7.84 11.19 4.58
N VAL A 99 -8.75 12.14 4.35
CA VAL A 99 -10.15 11.84 4.03
C VAL A 99 -10.29 11.05 2.73
N SER A 100 -9.51 11.39 1.69
CA SER A 100 -9.51 10.63 0.45
C SER A 100 -9.10 9.17 0.67
N THR A 101 -8.08 8.93 1.48
CA THR A 101 -7.68 7.57 1.89
C THR A 101 -8.80 6.88 2.68
N LEU A 102 -9.41 7.56 3.65
CA LEU A 102 -10.51 6.99 4.44
C LEU A 102 -11.73 6.62 3.58
N LEU A 103 -12.04 7.43 2.57
CA LEU A 103 -13.09 7.14 1.60
C LEU A 103 -12.78 5.93 0.72
N ILE A 104 -11.53 5.79 0.26
CA ILE A 104 -11.08 4.58 -0.46
C ILE A 104 -11.23 3.36 0.45
N VAL A 105 -10.85 3.45 1.72
CA VAL A 105 -11.00 2.36 2.71
C VAL A 105 -12.47 2.03 2.98
N ALA A 106 -13.35 3.03 3.02
CA ALA A 106 -14.75 2.84 3.34
C ALA A 106 -15.58 2.29 2.15
N ILE A 107 -15.24 2.69 0.93
CA ILE A 107 -16.08 2.43 -0.26
C ILE A 107 -15.42 1.42 -1.21
N VAL A 108 -14.16 1.65 -1.60
CA VAL A 108 -13.49 0.85 -2.63
C VAL A 108 -12.92 -0.44 -2.05
N TYR A 109 -12.27 -0.37 -0.90
CA TYR A 109 -11.66 -1.54 -0.26
C TYR A 109 -12.66 -2.68 -0.01
N PRO A 110 -13.85 -2.48 0.58
CA PRO A 110 -14.77 -3.58 0.86
C PRO A 110 -15.27 -4.26 -0.41
N LYS A 111 -15.38 -3.52 -1.52
CA LYS A 111 -15.76 -4.08 -2.83
C LYS A 111 -14.71 -5.05 -3.34
N ILE A 112 -13.43 -4.72 -3.19
CA ILE A 112 -12.33 -5.58 -3.64
C ILE A 112 -12.04 -6.71 -2.64
N ALA A 113 -12.07 -6.41 -1.34
CA ALA A 113 -11.79 -7.37 -0.28
C ALA A 113 -12.76 -8.57 -0.34
N ASN A 114 -14.04 -8.33 -0.65
CA ASN A 114 -15.07 -9.38 -0.72
C ASN A 114 -15.26 -10.01 -2.10
N LEU A 115 -14.32 -9.80 -3.05
CA LEU A 115 -14.42 -10.42 -4.37
C LEU A 115 -14.26 -11.94 -4.31
N ASN A 116 -15.25 -12.64 -4.87
CA ASN A 116 -15.18 -14.07 -5.15
C ASN A 116 -14.78 -14.36 -6.62
N SER A 117 -14.74 -13.33 -7.46
CA SER A 117 -14.41 -13.39 -8.90
C SER A 117 -13.67 -12.13 -9.31
N THR A 118 -13.34 -11.98 -10.60
CA THR A 118 -12.71 -10.76 -11.11
C THR A 118 -13.54 -9.52 -10.79
N ALA A 119 -12.88 -8.44 -10.40
CA ALA A 119 -13.50 -7.13 -10.22
C ALA A 119 -14.19 -6.64 -11.50
N SER A 120 -15.23 -5.83 -11.35
CA SER A 120 -15.93 -5.24 -12.49
C SER A 120 -14.96 -4.37 -13.30
N ARG A 121 -15.15 -4.34 -14.63
CA ARG A 121 -14.31 -3.55 -15.54
C ARG A 121 -14.33 -2.07 -15.19
N LEU A 122 -15.50 -1.55 -14.81
CA LEU A 122 -15.69 -0.15 -14.42
C LEU A 122 -14.82 0.19 -13.19
N LEU A 123 -14.98 -0.59 -12.11
CA LEU A 123 -14.25 -0.36 -10.87
C LEU A 123 -12.74 -0.51 -11.07
N MET A 124 -12.30 -1.53 -11.81
CA MET A 124 -10.88 -1.70 -12.13
C MET A 124 -10.30 -0.52 -12.91
N ASN A 125 -10.98 -0.06 -13.95
CA ASN A 125 -10.51 1.08 -14.73
C ASN A 125 -10.38 2.35 -13.88
N SER A 126 -11.35 2.58 -12.97
CA SER A 126 -11.31 3.70 -12.03
C SER A 126 -10.14 3.60 -11.05
N ILE A 127 -9.87 2.41 -10.49
CA ILE A 127 -8.74 2.18 -9.59
C ILE A 127 -7.41 2.42 -10.33
N LEU A 128 -7.27 1.89 -11.55
CA LEU A 128 -6.05 2.07 -12.36
C LEU A 128 -5.83 3.54 -12.71
N SER A 129 -6.88 4.27 -13.13
CA SER A 129 -6.80 5.71 -13.40
C SER A 129 -6.38 6.49 -12.15
N LEU A 130 -7.03 6.22 -11.02
CA LEU A 130 -6.72 6.88 -9.76
C LEU A 130 -5.29 6.58 -9.30
N ALA A 131 -4.81 5.34 -9.45
CA ALA A 131 -3.47 4.94 -9.04
C ALA A 131 -2.35 5.63 -9.85
N LYS A 132 -2.60 5.98 -11.11
CA LYS A 132 -1.64 6.72 -11.96
C LYS A 132 -1.39 8.13 -11.43
N GLU A 133 -2.44 8.81 -11.01
CA GLU A 133 -2.35 10.20 -10.51
C GLU A 133 -2.07 10.26 -9.00
N GLN A 134 -2.79 9.46 -8.22
CA GLN A 134 -2.82 9.48 -6.76
C GLN A 134 -2.35 8.15 -6.14
N GLY A 135 -1.25 7.59 -6.67
CA GLY A 135 -0.76 6.25 -6.29
C GLY A 135 -0.59 6.03 -4.79
N ARG A 136 -0.16 7.03 -4.02
CA ARG A 136 -0.04 6.91 -2.56
C ARG A 136 -1.40 6.69 -1.87
N LEU A 137 -2.47 7.34 -2.32
CA LEU A 137 -3.81 7.15 -1.76
C LEU A 137 -4.32 5.74 -2.02
N VAL A 138 -4.08 5.21 -3.22
CA VAL A 138 -4.46 3.83 -3.58
C VAL A 138 -3.61 2.81 -2.81
N ILE A 139 -2.33 3.07 -2.61
CA ILE A 139 -1.49 2.22 -1.77
C ILE A 139 -2.05 2.16 -0.35
N ASP A 140 -2.29 3.32 0.25
CA ASP A 140 -2.64 3.41 1.66
C ASP A 140 -4.08 2.95 1.93
N GLY A 141 -5.00 3.24 1.01
CA GLY A 141 -6.42 2.94 1.18
C GLY A 141 -6.87 1.60 0.60
N LEU A 142 -6.08 0.98 -0.28
CA LEU A 142 -6.47 -0.24 -0.98
C LEU A 142 -5.38 -1.31 -0.96
N ILE A 143 -4.21 -1.05 -1.51
CA ILE A 143 -3.20 -2.11 -1.76
C ILE A 143 -2.65 -2.70 -0.48
N ILE A 144 -2.18 -1.87 0.46
CA ILE A 144 -1.62 -2.36 1.71
C ILE A 144 -2.71 -3.05 2.56
N PRO A 145 -3.90 -2.46 2.77
CA PRO A 145 -4.99 -3.18 3.45
C PRO A 145 -5.34 -4.53 2.82
N LEU A 146 -5.41 -4.63 1.49
CA LEU A 146 -5.70 -5.89 0.80
C LEU A 146 -4.57 -6.92 0.91
N LEU A 147 -3.32 -6.47 0.96
CA LEU A 147 -2.16 -7.36 1.03
C LEU A 147 -2.13 -8.09 2.38
N PHE A 148 -2.44 -7.39 3.47
CA PHE A 148 -2.35 -7.90 4.84
C PHE A 148 -3.69 -8.38 5.43
N GLN A 149 -4.75 -8.46 4.63
CA GLN A 149 -6.01 -9.06 5.07
C GLN A 149 -5.86 -10.60 5.16
N SER A 150 -6.61 -11.23 6.06
CA SER A 150 -6.56 -12.68 6.26
C SER A 150 -7.17 -13.49 5.11
N MET A 151 -8.15 -12.94 4.40
CA MET A 151 -8.91 -13.65 3.36
C MET A 151 -8.50 -13.28 1.93
N ALA A 152 -7.28 -12.74 1.73
CA ALA A 152 -6.80 -12.37 0.40
C ALA A 152 -6.68 -13.61 -0.51
N GLY A 153 -7.57 -13.70 -1.50
CA GLY A 153 -7.55 -14.73 -2.52
C GLY A 153 -6.97 -14.24 -3.85
N ARG A 154 -7.06 -15.12 -4.86
CA ARG A 154 -6.62 -14.83 -6.22
C ARG A 154 -7.23 -13.54 -6.81
N PRO A 155 -8.54 -13.24 -6.65
CA PRO A 155 -9.13 -12.01 -7.18
C PRO A 155 -8.46 -10.73 -6.64
N GLN A 156 -8.15 -10.72 -5.34
CA GLN A 156 -7.51 -9.59 -4.67
C GLN A 156 -6.07 -9.41 -5.17
N PHE A 157 -5.31 -10.51 -5.28
CA PHE A 157 -3.94 -10.47 -5.83
C PHE A 157 -3.89 -10.07 -7.30
N GLU A 158 -4.92 -10.39 -8.09
CA GLU A 158 -5.02 -9.92 -9.47
C GLU A 158 -5.17 -8.39 -9.53
N VAL A 159 -6.03 -7.81 -8.68
CA VAL A 159 -6.19 -6.35 -8.57
C VAL A 159 -4.87 -5.70 -8.14
N ILE A 160 -4.24 -6.22 -7.08
CA ILE A 160 -2.95 -5.69 -6.59
C ILE A 160 -1.90 -5.74 -7.69
N SER A 161 -1.75 -6.89 -8.36
CA SER A 161 -0.73 -7.09 -9.40
C SER A 161 -0.95 -6.15 -10.59
N LYS A 162 -2.19 -5.96 -11.04
CA LYS A 162 -2.53 -5.02 -12.13
C LYS A 162 -2.22 -3.58 -11.76
N VAL A 163 -2.62 -3.13 -10.56
CA VAL A 163 -2.35 -1.75 -10.10
C VAL A 163 -0.86 -1.49 -10.01
N VAL A 164 -0.12 -2.42 -9.42
CA VAL A 164 1.34 -2.35 -9.28
C VAL A 164 2.02 -2.31 -10.64
N ALA A 165 1.63 -3.17 -11.59
CA ALA A 165 2.32 -3.28 -12.87
C ALA A 165 2.00 -2.13 -13.83
N GLU A 166 0.73 -1.70 -13.89
CA GLU A 166 0.23 -0.83 -14.96
C GLU A 166 0.07 0.64 -14.56
N SER A 167 0.02 0.93 -13.25
CA SER A 167 -0.43 2.26 -12.78
C SER A 167 0.51 2.93 -11.80
N LEU A 168 1.22 2.18 -10.95
CA LEU A 168 2.12 2.77 -9.97
C LEU A 168 3.46 3.20 -10.56
N LYS A 169 3.91 4.40 -10.21
CA LYS A 169 5.26 4.92 -10.48
C LYS A 169 6.32 4.13 -9.71
N SER A 170 7.58 4.21 -10.15
CA SER A 170 8.69 3.43 -9.57
C SER A 170 8.82 3.59 -8.05
N SER A 171 8.78 4.82 -7.52
CA SER A 171 8.86 5.09 -6.08
C SER A 171 7.71 4.47 -5.28
N HIS A 172 6.49 4.49 -5.83
CA HIS A 172 5.31 3.88 -5.21
C HIS A 172 5.42 2.35 -5.18
N ARG A 173 5.91 1.73 -6.26
CA ARG A 173 6.16 0.28 -6.31
C ARG A 173 7.26 -0.13 -5.33
N PHE A 174 8.32 0.67 -5.23
CA PHE A 174 9.38 0.43 -4.25
C PHE A 174 8.84 0.43 -2.82
N PHE A 175 7.95 1.38 -2.49
CA PHE A 175 7.27 1.39 -1.19
C PHE A 175 6.44 0.12 -0.93
N VAL A 176 5.69 -0.37 -1.91
CA VAL A 176 4.96 -1.65 -1.80
C VAL A 176 5.91 -2.82 -1.59
N LEU A 177 7.03 -2.86 -2.32
CA LEU A 177 8.07 -3.89 -2.14
C LEU A 177 8.63 -3.87 -0.71
N GLN A 178 8.97 -2.69 -0.19
CA GLN A 178 9.46 -2.57 1.19
C GLN A 178 8.40 -3.02 2.21
N ALA A 179 7.12 -2.72 1.98
CA ALA A 179 6.04 -3.17 2.85
C ALA A 179 5.94 -4.70 2.87
N ILE A 180 6.07 -5.36 1.71
CA ILE A 180 6.12 -6.83 1.62
C ILE A 180 7.34 -7.40 2.38
N LEU A 181 8.53 -6.82 2.14
CA LEU A 181 9.77 -7.31 2.75
C LEU A 181 9.78 -7.16 4.27
N SER A 182 9.28 -6.05 4.78
CA SER A 182 9.17 -5.78 6.22
C SER A 182 7.94 -6.42 6.88
N ASP A 183 7.18 -7.25 6.17
CA ASP A 183 5.93 -7.83 6.65
C ASP A 183 4.95 -6.78 7.24
N GLY A 184 4.95 -5.59 6.64
CA GLY A 184 4.08 -4.46 7.00
C GLY A 184 4.61 -3.56 8.13
N GLU A 185 5.72 -3.90 8.78
CA GLU A 185 6.27 -3.13 9.91
C GLU A 185 6.51 -1.65 9.55
N ILE A 186 7.10 -1.36 8.40
CA ILE A 186 7.37 0.03 7.98
C ILE A 186 6.10 0.84 7.74
N TYR A 187 4.97 0.18 7.48
CA TYR A 187 3.71 0.83 7.16
C TYR A 187 2.87 1.08 8.42
N TYR A 188 2.82 0.09 9.31
CA TYR A 188 1.98 0.12 10.51
C TYR A 188 2.67 0.71 11.74
N SER A 189 4.01 0.77 11.79
CA SER A 189 4.77 1.31 12.94
C SER A 189 4.36 2.73 13.37
N HIS A 190 3.84 3.54 12.46
CA HIS A 190 3.40 4.92 12.72
C HIS A 190 1.87 5.07 12.87
N LYS A 191 1.10 3.98 12.75
CA LYS A 191 -0.37 3.99 12.87
C LYS A 191 -0.77 3.36 14.20
N VAL A 192 -0.54 4.10 15.28
CA VAL A 192 -0.68 3.62 16.66
C VAL A 192 -2.16 3.52 17.13
N ASP A 193 -3.13 4.14 16.43
CA ASP A 193 -4.50 4.25 16.93
C ASP A 193 -5.59 3.44 16.17
N GLU A 194 -6.29 2.63 16.97
CA GLU A 194 -7.74 2.32 16.99
C GLU A 194 -8.41 1.45 15.92
N ARG A 195 -7.71 0.95 14.91
CA ARG A 195 -8.23 -0.18 14.11
C ARG A 195 -7.14 -1.19 13.86
N ALA A 196 -6.73 -1.89 14.93
CA ALA A 196 -5.93 -3.09 14.85
C ALA A 196 -6.70 -4.17 14.06
N VAL A 197 -6.77 -3.99 12.74
CA VAL A 197 -7.02 -5.05 11.79
C VAL A 197 -5.92 -6.05 12.10
N SER A 198 -6.30 -7.22 12.61
CA SER A 198 -5.41 -8.35 12.80
C SER A 198 -4.63 -8.57 11.51
N ARG A 199 -3.40 -8.05 11.48
CA ARG A 199 -2.52 -8.08 10.33
C ARG A 199 -2.16 -9.53 10.09
N HIS A 200 -2.48 -10.02 8.90
CA HIS A 200 -2.01 -11.34 8.51
C HIS A 200 -0.56 -11.23 8.03
N SER A 201 0.32 -12.02 8.62
CA SER A 201 1.71 -12.10 8.15
C SER A 201 1.73 -12.65 6.72
N LEU A 202 2.57 -12.08 5.87
CA LEU A 202 2.86 -12.58 4.53
C LEU A 202 3.90 -13.70 4.57
N ARG A 203 4.49 -13.99 5.73
CA ARG A 203 5.55 -15.00 5.91
C ARG A 203 4.99 -16.32 6.47
N PRO A 204 5.47 -17.47 5.97
CA PRO A 204 6.34 -17.63 4.81
C PRO A 204 5.65 -17.21 3.50
N TRP A 205 6.42 -16.69 2.55
CA TRP A 205 5.85 -16.23 1.27
C TRP A 205 5.21 -17.39 0.51
N ASN A 206 3.94 -17.20 0.15
CA ASN A 206 3.24 -18.10 -0.76
C ASN A 206 3.49 -17.73 -2.23
N GLU A 207 3.00 -18.56 -3.16
CA GLU A 207 3.09 -18.31 -4.61
C GLU A 207 2.64 -16.89 -5.00
N ALA A 208 1.52 -16.41 -4.45
CA ALA A 208 0.97 -15.11 -4.83
C ALA A 208 1.91 -13.95 -4.45
N ILE A 209 2.57 -14.03 -3.30
CA ILE A 209 3.59 -13.05 -2.89
C ILE A 209 4.81 -13.12 -3.80
N PHE A 210 5.31 -14.32 -4.13
CA PHE A 210 6.42 -14.46 -5.07
C PHE A 210 6.10 -13.87 -6.45
N GLN A 211 4.89 -14.12 -6.97
CA GLN A 211 4.45 -13.55 -8.25
C GLN A 211 4.31 -12.02 -8.17
N LEU A 212 3.79 -11.49 -7.06
CA LEU A 212 3.68 -10.05 -6.86
C LEU A 212 5.05 -9.36 -6.80
N VAL A 213 6.00 -9.92 -6.04
CA VAL A 213 7.39 -9.42 -5.99
C VAL A 213 8.05 -9.53 -7.36
N GLY A 214 7.85 -10.63 -8.08
CA GLY A 214 8.29 -10.78 -9.46
C GLY A 214 7.73 -9.70 -10.39
N SER A 215 6.45 -9.36 -10.25
CA SER A 215 5.78 -8.28 -10.99
C SER A 215 6.38 -6.91 -10.66
N LEU A 216 6.57 -6.61 -9.36
CA LEU A 216 7.22 -5.37 -8.89
C LEU A 216 8.61 -5.18 -9.50
N LEU A 217 9.42 -6.24 -9.49
CA LEU A 217 10.78 -6.20 -10.03
C LEU A 217 10.83 -6.17 -11.56
N SER A 218 9.78 -6.65 -12.24
CA SER A 218 9.77 -6.78 -13.69
C SER A 218 9.16 -5.59 -14.43
N SER A 219 8.35 -4.79 -13.73
CA SER A 219 7.56 -3.71 -14.30
C SER A 219 8.40 -2.47 -14.61
N GLN A 220 8.18 -1.85 -15.77
CA GLN A 220 8.94 -0.68 -16.20
C GLN A 220 8.35 0.63 -15.64
N PRO A 221 9.17 1.67 -15.38
CA PRO A 221 10.64 1.66 -15.39
C PRO A 221 11.21 0.81 -14.25
N LEU A 222 12.29 0.04 -14.44
CA LEU A 222 12.79 -0.85 -13.38
C LEU A 222 13.06 -0.13 -12.05
N LEU A 223 12.89 -0.85 -10.93
CA LEU A 223 13.22 -0.33 -9.60
C LEU A 223 14.73 -0.20 -9.45
N ALA A 224 15.18 0.90 -8.86
CA ALA A 224 16.54 1.01 -8.35
C ALA A 224 16.60 0.29 -7.00
N LEU A 225 17.13 -0.93 -7.00
CA LEU A 225 17.25 -1.71 -5.77
C LEU A 225 18.41 -1.19 -4.93
N THR A 226 18.20 -1.11 -3.61
CA THR A 226 19.31 -0.94 -2.67
C THR A 226 19.89 -2.30 -2.29
N LYS A 227 21.10 -2.29 -1.70
CA LYS A 227 21.76 -3.49 -1.21
C LYS A 227 20.91 -4.24 -0.20
N GLU A 228 20.30 -3.52 0.74
CA GLU A 228 19.49 -4.07 1.83
C GLU A 228 18.25 -4.77 1.28
N VAL A 229 17.56 -4.13 0.33
CA VAL A 229 16.37 -4.71 -0.32
C VAL A 229 16.74 -5.98 -1.08
N LEU A 230 17.83 -5.96 -1.86
CA LEU A 230 18.27 -7.14 -2.60
C LEU A 230 18.67 -8.28 -1.66
N GLN A 231 19.42 -7.99 -0.59
CA GLN A 231 19.83 -8.98 0.40
C GLN A 231 18.64 -9.61 1.13
N GLU A 232 17.63 -8.82 1.50
CA GLU A 232 16.42 -9.34 2.14
C GLU A 232 15.65 -10.29 1.19
N ILE A 233 15.53 -9.92 -0.09
CA ILE A 233 14.93 -10.81 -1.10
C ILE A 233 15.71 -12.12 -1.20
N LEU A 234 17.04 -12.06 -1.27
CA LEU A 234 17.90 -13.25 -1.35
C LEU A 234 17.81 -14.11 -0.08
N HIS A 235 17.66 -13.50 1.10
CA HIS A 235 17.45 -14.21 2.35
C HIS A 235 16.14 -15.02 2.34
N VAL A 236 15.04 -14.41 1.90
CA VAL A 236 13.74 -15.10 1.78
C VAL A 236 13.81 -16.24 0.75
N ILE A 237 14.44 -16.00 -0.41
CA ILE A 237 14.66 -17.02 -1.45
C ILE A 237 15.47 -18.19 -0.87
N ARG A 238 16.56 -17.92 -0.15
CA ARG A 238 17.41 -18.95 0.47
C ARG A 238 16.61 -19.83 1.43
N ALA A 239 15.92 -19.21 2.39
CA ALA A 239 15.11 -19.93 3.37
C ALA A 239 14.04 -20.81 2.69
N THR A 240 13.42 -20.31 1.63
CA THR A 240 12.41 -21.06 0.87
C THR A 240 13.01 -22.26 0.13
N VAL A 241 14.20 -22.10 -0.49
CA VAL A 241 14.89 -23.20 -1.19
C VAL A 241 15.41 -24.25 -0.21
N GLU A 242 15.91 -23.84 0.95
CA GLU A 242 16.36 -24.75 2.01
C GLU A 242 15.19 -25.59 2.54
N PHE A 243 14.02 -24.96 2.73
CA PHE A 243 12.81 -25.66 3.14
C PHE A 243 12.23 -26.56 2.03
N ASN A 244 12.18 -26.07 0.79
CA ASN A 244 11.67 -26.80 -0.38
C ASN A 244 12.58 -26.64 -1.61
N PRO A 245 13.57 -27.54 -1.80
CA PRO A 245 14.50 -27.48 -2.91
C PRO A 245 13.88 -27.61 -4.31
N LYS A 246 12.62 -28.05 -4.41
CA LYS A 246 11.88 -28.21 -5.68
C LYS A 246 10.90 -27.05 -5.93
N ASP A 247 10.96 -25.98 -5.15
CA ASP A 247 10.11 -24.82 -5.37
C ASP A 247 10.57 -24.04 -6.61
N LYS A 248 9.65 -23.80 -7.54
CA LYS A 248 9.89 -23.03 -8.76
C LYS A 248 9.98 -21.52 -8.50
N ASN A 249 9.30 -21.01 -7.47
CA ASN A 249 9.11 -19.58 -7.26
C ASN A 249 10.41 -18.84 -6.91
N PRO A 250 11.26 -19.36 -5.99
CA PRO A 250 12.57 -18.76 -5.75
C PRO A 250 13.41 -18.70 -7.03
N MET A 251 13.33 -19.71 -7.90
CA MET A 251 14.11 -19.75 -9.14
C MET A 251 13.60 -18.77 -10.20
N GLN A 252 12.28 -18.61 -10.32
CA GLN A 252 11.68 -17.59 -11.19
C GLN A 252 12.09 -16.19 -10.73
N LEU A 253 12.08 -15.94 -9.42
CA LEU A 253 12.47 -14.66 -8.87
C LEU A 253 13.97 -14.38 -9.04
N LEU A 254 14.83 -15.38 -8.82
CA LEU A 254 16.27 -15.26 -9.10
C LEU A 254 16.55 -15.01 -10.59
N LEU A 255 15.77 -15.60 -11.50
CA LEU A 255 15.92 -15.32 -12.92
C LEU A 255 15.57 -13.87 -13.25
N ILE A 256 14.52 -13.31 -12.63
CA ILE A 256 14.17 -11.89 -12.77
C ILE A 256 15.29 -11.00 -12.23
N ILE A 257 15.81 -11.29 -11.03
CA ILE A 257 16.89 -10.53 -10.40
C ILE A 257 18.15 -10.55 -11.27
N THR A 258 18.57 -11.73 -11.73
CA THR A 258 19.80 -11.87 -12.51
C THR A 258 19.68 -11.34 -13.93
N SER A 259 18.48 -11.28 -14.52
CA SER A 259 18.28 -10.76 -15.89
C SER A 259 17.96 -9.26 -15.94
N LYS A 260 17.09 -8.76 -15.06
CA LYS A 260 16.63 -7.36 -15.08
C LYS A 260 17.41 -6.46 -14.11
N HIS A 261 17.91 -7.02 -13.01
CA HIS A 261 18.64 -6.31 -11.97
C HIS A 261 20.12 -6.74 -11.92
N ALA A 262 20.66 -7.18 -13.06
CA ALA A 262 22.03 -7.65 -13.22
C ALA A 262 23.08 -6.66 -12.69
N GLN A 263 22.86 -5.35 -12.92
CA GLN A 263 23.74 -4.29 -12.43
C GLN A 263 23.78 -4.28 -10.90
N ALA A 264 22.62 -4.33 -10.22
CA ALA A 264 22.57 -4.37 -8.76
C ALA A 264 23.21 -5.66 -8.19
N VAL A 265 23.06 -6.80 -8.88
CA VAL A 265 23.71 -8.06 -8.49
C VAL A 265 25.24 -7.92 -8.51
N ALA A 266 25.79 -7.26 -9.54
CA ALA A 266 27.21 -7.01 -9.66
C ALA A 266 27.70 -5.96 -8.66
N GLU A 267 27.01 -4.82 -8.57
CA GLU A 267 27.38 -3.68 -7.73
C GLU A 267 27.38 -4.04 -6.23
N PHE A 268 26.49 -4.94 -5.81
CA PHE A 268 26.36 -5.36 -4.40
C PHE A 268 26.97 -6.73 -4.10
N ASP A 269 27.84 -7.25 -4.97
CA ASP A 269 28.59 -8.50 -4.78
C ASP A 269 27.72 -9.71 -4.43
N CYS A 270 26.51 -9.80 -5.01
CA CYS A 270 25.52 -10.82 -4.65
C CYS A 270 25.71 -12.15 -5.40
N ILE A 271 26.72 -12.26 -6.27
CA ILE A 271 26.92 -13.40 -7.16
C ILE A 271 27.13 -14.70 -6.37
N GLU A 272 28.06 -14.72 -5.42
CA GLU A 272 28.36 -15.91 -4.61
C GLU A 272 27.17 -16.33 -3.74
N ALA A 273 26.45 -15.34 -3.19
CA ALA A 273 25.25 -15.59 -2.41
C ALA A 273 24.18 -16.30 -3.26
N ILE A 274 23.98 -15.88 -4.51
CA ILE A 274 23.06 -16.54 -5.44
C ILE A 274 23.57 -17.93 -5.82
N GLU A 275 24.87 -18.11 -6.13
CA GLU A 275 25.43 -19.43 -6.45
C GLU A 275 25.21 -20.44 -5.31
N SER A 276 25.41 -20.00 -4.05
CA SER A 276 25.12 -20.79 -2.86
C SER A 276 23.64 -21.21 -2.73
N ILE A 277 22.69 -20.38 -3.18
CA ILE A 277 21.27 -20.78 -3.21
C ILE A 277 21.02 -21.84 -4.30
N LEU A 278 21.68 -21.69 -5.46
CA LEU A 278 21.50 -22.59 -6.60
C LEU A 278 22.08 -23.99 -6.35
N THR A 279 23.10 -24.13 -5.50
CA THR A 279 23.63 -25.45 -5.10
C THR A 279 22.60 -26.25 -4.30
N SER A 280 21.87 -25.59 -3.41
CA SER A 280 20.79 -26.20 -2.61
C SER A 280 19.53 -26.51 -3.42
N SER A 281 19.28 -25.78 -4.52
CA SER A 281 18.11 -26.00 -5.38
C SER A 281 18.20 -27.27 -6.23
N LYS A 282 17.07 -27.99 -6.33
CA LYS A 282 16.87 -29.17 -7.21
C LYS A 282 16.09 -28.84 -8.48
N MET A 283 15.74 -27.58 -8.71
CA MET A 283 15.00 -27.14 -9.89
C MET A 283 15.86 -27.09 -11.15
N PHE A 284 15.28 -27.47 -12.29
CA PHE A 284 15.95 -27.35 -13.59
C PHE A 284 16.26 -25.89 -13.96
N LEU A 285 15.37 -24.96 -13.58
CA LEU A 285 15.50 -23.53 -13.89
C LEU A 285 16.79 -22.90 -13.34
N LYS A 286 17.44 -23.51 -12.34
CA LYS A 286 18.73 -23.05 -11.81
C LYS A 286 19.82 -22.93 -12.89
N ARG A 287 19.77 -23.76 -13.95
CA ARG A 287 20.70 -23.70 -15.08
C ARG A 287 20.59 -22.37 -15.84
N ALA A 288 19.38 -21.83 -16.00
CA ALA A 288 19.18 -20.53 -16.63
C ALA A 288 19.75 -19.41 -15.77
N VAL A 289 19.55 -19.46 -14.44
CA VAL A 289 20.12 -18.49 -13.50
C VAL A 289 21.65 -18.54 -13.53
N LEU A 290 22.27 -19.72 -13.52
CA LEU A 290 23.72 -19.89 -13.65
C LEU A 290 24.26 -19.28 -14.97
N GLY A 291 23.52 -19.44 -16.07
CA GLY A 291 23.85 -18.82 -17.35
C GLY A 291 23.88 -17.29 -17.25
N GLN A 292 22.89 -16.68 -16.59
CA GLN A 292 22.87 -15.24 -16.34
C GLN A 292 24.03 -14.77 -15.47
N LEU A 293 24.33 -15.48 -14.36
CA LEU A 293 25.46 -15.15 -13.49
C LEU A 293 26.80 -15.20 -14.23
N THR A 294 26.98 -16.17 -15.13
CA THR A 294 28.18 -16.25 -15.97
C THR A 294 28.32 -15.01 -16.86
N SER A 295 27.22 -14.50 -17.42
CA SER A 295 27.23 -13.25 -18.19
C SER A 295 27.57 -12.05 -17.32
N ILE A 296 27.03 -11.97 -16.10
CA ILE A 296 27.32 -10.88 -15.15
C ILE A 296 28.81 -10.88 -14.80
N LYS A 297 29.38 -12.03 -14.43
CA LYS A 297 30.82 -12.18 -14.11
C LYS A 297 31.71 -11.67 -15.25
N LYS A 298 31.41 -12.07 -16.49
CA LYS A 298 32.16 -11.61 -17.68
C LYS A 298 32.12 -10.09 -17.85
N ASN A 299 30.96 -9.47 -17.63
CA ASN A 299 30.80 -8.03 -17.75
C ASN A 299 31.53 -7.27 -16.62
N VAL A 300 31.59 -7.83 -15.41
CA VAL A 300 32.36 -7.24 -14.30
C VAL A 300 33.86 -7.26 -14.60
N HIS A 301 34.38 -8.39 -15.10
CA HIS A 301 35.79 -8.50 -15.48
C HIS A 301 36.20 -7.52 -16.58
N SER A 302 35.40 -7.37 -17.65
CA SER A 302 35.71 -6.42 -18.72
C SER A 302 35.70 -4.95 -18.26
N LEU A 303 34.83 -4.61 -17.30
CA LEU A 303 34.79 -3.28 -16.68
C LEU A 303 35.97 -3.01 -15.74
N GLN A 304 36.57 -4.05 -15.14
CA GLN A 304 37.77 -3.93 -14.33
C GLN A 304 39.02 -3.78 -15.19
N GLU A 305 39.14 -4.54 -16.28
CA GLU A 305 40.27 -4.45 -17.23
C GLU A 305 40.33 -3.09 -17.93
N SER A 306 39.17 -2.51 -18.28
CA SER A 306 39.08 -1.18 -18.92
C SER A 306 39.34 0.01 -17.97
N LYS A 307 39.34 -0.19 -16.65
CA LYS A 307 39.71 0.85 -15.66
C LYS A 307 41.20 0.87 -15.33
N VAL A 308 41.94 -0.17 -15.71
CA VAL A 308 43.37 -0.36 -15.41
C VAL A 308 44.25 -0.01 -16.63
N ALA A 309 43.67 0.05 -17.83
CA ALA A 309 44.30 0.53 -19.06
C ALA A 309 44.13 2.06 -19.23
#